data_AF-A0A142CN60-F1
#
_entry.id   AF-A0A142CN60-F1
#
_cell.length_a   1.000
_cell.length_b   1.000
_cell.length_c   1.000
_cell.angle_alpha   90.00
_cell.angle_beta   90.00
_cell.angle_gamma   90.00
#
_symmetry.space_group_name_H-M   'P 1'
#
loop_
_entity.id
_entity.type
_entity.pdbx_description
1 polymer ?
#
loop_
_entity_poly.entity_id
_entity_poly.type
_entity_poly.pdbx_seq_one_letter_code
_entity_poly.pdbx_strand_id
1 'polypeptide(L)'
;MVLKNNKNSDCNDVQSLLAQGNQLLEGAYDITLIEMRLLYLALTKIDSRKPQPANEYTLFAKEYRDTFSLDSKNCYEQLKSAASSLGSKPIVTYEWNEAKKGSMQSNDSGFLQ
;
A
#
# COMPACT_ATOMS: atom_id res chain seq x y z
N MET A 1 -16.40 47.46 -14.80
CA MET A 1 -16.54 46.65 -13.57
C MET A 1 -15.47 45.57 -13.63
N VAL A 2 -14.38 45.73 -12.86
CA VAL A 2 -13.22 44.82 -12.90
C VAL A 2 -13.48 43.69 -11.92
N LEU A 3 -13.66 42.47 -12.43
CA LEU A 3 -13.67 41.27 -11.62
C LEU A 3 -12.25 41.07 -11.10
N LYS A 4 -12.04 41.38 -9.82
CA LYS A 4 -10.80 41.05 -9.11
C LYS A 4 -10.72 39.54 -9.07
N ASN A 5 -9.72 38.99 -9.75
CA ASN A 5 -9.39 37.58 -9.67
C ASN A 5 -9.03 37.26 -8.21
N ASN A 6 -9.93 36.50 -7.61
CA ASN A 6 -9.86 35.99 -6.26
C ASN A 6 -8.56 35.18 -6.11
N LYS A 7 -7.89 35.39 -4.98
CA LYS A 7 -6.56 34.86 -4.69
C LYS A 7 -6.51 33.38 -5.03
N ASN A 8 -5.52 32.99 -5.82
CA ASN A 8 -5.07 31.61 -5.87
C ASN A 8 -4.74 31.23 -4.43
N SER A 9 -5.63 30.46 -3.80
CA SER A 9 -5.30 29.73 -2.60
C SER A 9 -4.19 28.77 -3.02
N ASP A 10 -2.94 29.13 -2.74
CA ASP A 10 -1.78 28.25 -2.84
C ASP A 10 -1.94 27.11 -1.81
N CYS A 11 -2.91 26.22 -2.06
CA CYS A 11 -2.90 24.90 -1.46
C CYS A 11 -1.83 24.11 -2.19
N ASN A 12 -0.61 24.13 -1.63
CA ASN A 12 0.34 23.05 -1.82
C ASN A 12 -0.22 21.79 -1.12
N ASP A 13 -1.39 21.32 -1.56
CA ASP A 13 -1.82 19.96 -1.31
C ASP A 13 -0.89 19.11 -2.17
N VAL A 14 0.26 18.76 -1.59
CA VAL A 14 1.18 17.77 -2.12
C VAL A 14 0.43 16.45 -2.20
N GLN A 15 -0.29 16.23 -3.31
CA GLN A 15 -0.81 14.92 -3.67
C GLN A 15 0.40 14.00 -3.84
N SER A 16 0.70 13.23 -2.79
CA SER A 16 1.76 12.23 -2.83
C SER A 16 1.29 11.08 -3.72
N LEU A 17 1.86 10.98 -4.92
CA LEU A 17 1.57 9.90 -5.85
C LEU A 17 2.24 8.62 -5.34
N LEU A 18 1.43 7.68 -4.85
CA LEU A 18 1.89 6.37 -4.42
C LEU A 18 1.75 5.36 -5.56
N ALA A 19 2.82 4.61 -5.81
CA ALA A 19 2.84 3.52 -6.79
C ALA A 19 3.10 2.19 -6.06
N GLN A 20 2.31 1.17 -6.39
CA GLN A 20 2.40 -0.17 -5.81
C GLN A 20 2.37 -1.22 -6.92
N GLY A 21 3.12 -2.31 -6.76
CA GLY A 21 3.12 -3.44 -7.70
C GLY A 21 1.86 -4.30 -7.60
N ASN A 22 1.39 -4.82 -8.73
CA ASN A 22 0.15 -5.62 -8.81
C ASN A 22 0.20 -6.91 -7.98
N GLN A 23 1.36 -7.55 -7.88
CA GLN A 23 1.53 -8.77 -7.06
C GLN A 23 1.21 -8.52 -5.58
N LEU A 24 1.41 -7.29 -5.09
CA LEU A 24 1.06 -6.92 -3.72
C LEU A 24 -0.43 -6.68 -3.55
N LEU A 25 -1.13 -6.22 -4.59
CA LEU A 25 -2.60 -6.09 -4.57
C LEU A 25 -3.27 -7.46 -4.41
N GLU A 26 -2.77 -8.48 -5.10
CA GLU A 26 -3.26 -9.84 -5.00
C GLU A 26 -2.93 -10.50 -3.64
N GLY A 27 -1.80 -10.15 -3.02
CA GLY A 27 -1.44 -10.63 -1.69
C GLY A 27 -2.11 -9.89 -0.52
N ALA A 28 -2.71 -8.72 -0.76
CA ALA A 28 -3.22 -7.82 0.27
C ALA A 28 -4.69 -8.07 0.69
N TYR A 29 -5.34 -9.13 0.21
CA TYR A 29 -6.78 -9.36 0.48
C TYR A 29 -7.16 -9.44 1.98
N ASP A 30 -6.22 -9.75 2.87
CA ASP A 30 -6.45 -9.86 4.32
C ASP A 30 -6.04 -8.59 5.10
N ILE A 31 -5.78 -7.46 4.43
CA ILE A 31 -5.33 -6.22 5.08
C ILE A 31 -6.54 -5.33 5.42
N THR A 32 -6.59 -4.82 6.65
CA THR A 32 -7.66 -3.91 7.09
C THR A 32 -7.42 -2.49 6.58
N LEU A 33 -8.47 -1.65 6.54
CA LEU A 33 -8.36 -0.27 6.08
C LEU A 33 -7.31 0.55 6.87
N ILE A 34 -7.24 0.32 8.19
CA ILE A 34 -6.30 1.05 9.07
C ILE A 34 -4.86 0.63 8.76
N GLU A 35 -4.63 -0.66 8.50
CA GLU A 35 -3.32 -1.18 8.11
C GLU A 35 -2.88 -0.66 6.74
N MET A 36 -3.79 -0.59 5.75
CA MET A 36 -3.49 0.02 4.45
C MET A 36 -3.12 1.49 4.60
N ARG A 37 -3.83 2.24 5.46
CA ARG A 37 -3.49 3.64 5.73
C ARG A 37 -2.15 3.80 6.43
N LEU A 38 -1.81 2.92 7.37
CA LEU A 38 -0.49 2.86 8.00
C LEU A 38 0.61 2.61 6.96
N LEU A 39 0.39 1.65 6.05
CA LEU A 39 1.32 1.34 4.97
C LEU A 39 1.51 2.53 4.03
N TYR A 40 0.42 3.17 3.60
CA TYR A 40 0.50 4.36 2.74
C TYR A 40 1.23 5.52 3.42
N LEU A 41 0.99 5.74 4.71
CA LEU A 41 1.74 6.74 5.47
C LEU A 41 3.24 6.43 5.48
N ALA A 42 3.62 5.16 5.65
CA ALA A 42 5.02 4.73 5.56
C ALA A 42 5.61 4.96 4.16
N LEU A 43 4.87 4.64 3.10
CA LEU A 43 5.31 4.83 1.73
C LEU A 43 5.58 6.30 1.38
N THR A 44 4.88 7.26 2.01
CA THR A 44 5.19 8.69 1.80
C THR A 44 6.59 9.10 2.28
N LYS A 45 7.20 8.32 3.18
CA LYS A 45 8.54 8.55 3.71
C LYS A 45 9.63 7.87 2.88
N ILE A 46 9.24 6.97 1.98
CA ILE A 46 10.15 6.15 1.17
C ILE A 46 10.26 6.77 -0.22
N ASP A 47 11.48 7.10 -0.64
CA ASP A 47 11.76 7.47 -2.03
C ASP A 47 12.17 6.20 -2.80
N SER A 48 11.29 5.71 -3.67
CA SER A 48 11.51 4.48 -4.46
C SER A 48 12.68 4.56 -5.43
N ARG A 49 13.18 5.77 -5.72
CA ARG A 49 14.32 6.00 -6.62
C ARG A 49 15.66 5.83 -5.91
N LYS A 50 15.66 5.75 -4.58
CA LYS A 50 16.86 5.60 -3.77
C LYS A 50 16.93 4.18 -3.21
N PRO A 51 18.13 3.61 -3.07
CA PRO A 51 18.28 2.35 -2.35
C PRO A 51 17.70 2.50 -0.95
N GLN A 52 16.91 1.51 -0.52
CA GLN A 52 16.27 1.57 0.78
C GLN A 52 17.34 1.61 1.89
N PRO A 53 17.30 2.61 2.78
CA PRO A 53 18.17 2.63 3.96
C PRO A 53 17.83 1.44 4.87
N ALA A 54 18.84 0.90 5.55
CA ALA A 54 18.67 -0.17 6.55
C ALA A 54 18.02 0.31 7.86
N ASN A 55 17.56 1.57 7.90
CA ASN A 55 17.06 2.22 9.09
C ASN A 55 15.55 2.06 9.20
N GLU A 56 15.03 2.16 10.42
CA GLU A 56 13.60 2.14 10.71
C GLU A 56 12.92 3.45 10.30
N TYR A 57 11.64 3.36 9.92
CA TYR A 57 10.80 4.52 9.63
C TYR A 57 9.90 4.83 10.83
N THR A 58 10.03 6.03 11.39
CA THR A 58 9.15 6.51 12.46
C THR A 58 7.93 7.21 11.88
N LEU A 59 6.74 6.81 12.32
CA LEU A 59 5.47 7.41 11.92
C LEU A 59 4.80 8.09 13.12
N PHE A 60 4.30 9.31 12.92
CA PHE A 60 3.64 10.05 13.99
C PHE A 60 2.12 9.95 13.89
N ALA A 61 1.45 9.75 15.04
CA ALA A 61 -0.01 9.74 15.10
C ALA A 61 -0.66 11.04 14.62
N LYS A 62 0.05 12.17 14.77
CA LYS A 62 -0.36 13.46 14.23
C LYS A 62 -0.42 13.45 12.71
N GLU A 63 0.60 12.89 12.04
CA GLU A 63 0.64 12.81 10.58
C GLU A 63 -0.47 11.93 10.03
N TYR A 64 -0.74 10.79 10.69
CA TYR A 64 -1.86 9.92 10.37
C TYR A 64 -3.20 10.65 10.47
N ARG A 65 -3.41 11.39 11.57
CA ARG A 65 -4.62 12.18 11.78
C ARG A 65 -4.80 13.25 10.70
N ASP A 66 -3.74 14.00 10.41
CA ASP A 66 -3.78 15.13 9.48
C ASP A 66 -3.95 14.63 8.03
N THR A 67 -3.33 13.51 7.66
CA THR A 67 -3.42 12.90 6.31
C THR A 67 -4.80 12.31 6.03
N PHE A 68 -5.44 11.69 7.03
CA PHE A 68 -6.72 10.98 6.85
C PHE A 68 -7.92 11.68 7.51
N SER A 69 -7.73 12.91 8.03
CA SER A 69 -8.78 13.72 8.69
C SER A 69 -9.56 12.95 9.78
N LEU A 70 -8.84 12.29 10.70
CA LEU A 70 -9.42 11.45 11.75
C LEU A 70 -9.58 12.20 13.09
N ASP A 71 -10.44 11.69 13.98
CA ASP A 71 -10.53 12.21 15.35
C ASP A 71 -9.31 11.83 16.19
N SER A 72 -8.83 12.79 16.98
CA SER A 72 -7.54 12.72 17.70
C SER A 72 -7.52 11.65 18.79
N LYS A 73 -8.68 11.30 19.36
CA LYS A 73 -8.77 10.52 20.60
C LYS A 73 -8.16 9.11 20.51
N ASN A 74 -8.27 8.45 19.36
CA ASN A 74 -7.90 7.03 19.21
C ASN A 74 -6.86 6.78 18.11
N CYS A 75 -6.20 7.82 17.58
CA CYS A 75 -5.26 7.65 16.47
C CYS A 75 -4.04 6.80 16.85
N TYR A 76 -3.49 7.00 18.05
CA TYR A 76 -2.32 6.26 18.51
C TYR A 76 -2.61 4.77 18.71
N GLU A 77 -3.70 4.42 19.40
CA GLU A 77 -4.07 3.02 19.63
C GLU A 77 -4.40 2.29 18.32
N GLN A 78 -5.05 2.97 17.37
CA GLN A 78 -5.29 2.43 16.02
C GLN A 78 -3.98 2.10 15.30
N LEU A 79 -3.01 3.02 15.30
CA LEU A 79 -1.71 2.79 14.67
C LEU A 79 -0.94 1.66 15.34
N LYS A 80 -0.94 1.63 16.68
CA LYS A 80 -0.27 0.58 17.45
C LYS A 80 -0.87 -0.80 17.14
N SER A 81 -2.20 -0.91 17.18
CA SER A 81 -2.91 -2.15 16.87
C SER A 81 -2.68 -2.58 15.41
N ALA A 82 -2.74 -1.65 14.46
CA ALA A 82 -2.49 -1.93 13.06
C ALA A 82 -1.04 -2.37 12.80
N ALA A 83 -0.06 -1.75 13.45
CA ALA A 83 1.34 -2.15 13.31
C ALA A 83 1.58 -3.58 13.83
N SER A 84 1.00 -3.92 14.99
CA SER A 84 1.08 -5.28 15.54
C SER A 84 0.38 -6.31 14.65
N SER A 85 -0.81 -5.99 14.13
CA SER A 85 -1.53 -6.93 13.25
C SER A 85 -0.85 -7.09 11.90
N LEU A 86 -0.46 -6.00 11.25
CA LEU A 86 0.21 -6.01 9.95
C LEU A 86 1.54 -6.78 9.99
N GLY A 87 2.34 -6.60 11.04
CA GLY A 87 3.61 -7.31 11.19
C GLY A 87 3.48 -8.83 11.36
N SER A 88 2.30 -9.31 11.74
CA SER A 88 2.02 -10.75 11.89
C SER A 88 1.51 -11.42 10.61
N LYS A 89 1.10 -10.65 9.61
CA LYS A 89 0.49 -11.17 8.38
C LYS A 89 1.55 -11.63 7.39
N PRO A 90 1.45 -12.84 6.83
CA PRO A 90 2.36 -13.31 5.81
C PRO A 90 2.09 -12.59 4.48
N ILE A 91 3.16 -12.25 3.76
CA ILE A 91 3.06 -11.73 2.39
C ILE A 91 3.14 -12.92 1.43
N VAL A 92 2.09 -13.13 0.64
CA VAL A 92 2.05 -14.17 -0.40
C VAL A 92 2.37 -13.51 -1.74
N THR A 93 3.48 -13.90 -2.36
CA THR A 93 3.85 -13.48 -3.71
C THR A 93 3.76 -14.66 -4.65
N TYR A 94 3.02 -14.49 -5.75
CA TYR A 94 2.97 -15.48 -6.83
C TYR A 94 4.06 -15.17 -7.86
N GLU A 95 5.11 -15.99 -7.86
CA GLU A 95 6.10 -16.01 -8.93
C GLU A 95 5.66 -17.02 -9.99
N TRP A 96 5.54 -16.57 -11.23
CA TRP A 96 5.31 -17.45 -12.36
C TRP A 96 6.57 -18.28 -12.63
N ASN A 97 6.47 -19.60 -12.50
CA ASN A 97 7.58 -20.52 -12.76
C ASN A 97 7.31 -21.33 -14.03
N GLU A 98 8.05 -21.00 -15.10
CA GLU A 98 7.99 -21.65 -16.42
C GLU A 98 8.17 -23.18 -16.36
N ALA A 99 8.83 -23.72 -15.32
CA ALA A 99 9.06 -25.16 -15.16
C ALA A 99 7.79 -25.97 -14.85
N LYS A 100 6.71 -25.35 -14.37
CA LYS A 100 5.44 -26.05 -14.05
C LYS A 100 4.53 -26.31 -15.25
N LYS A 101 4.89 -25.84 -16.45
CA LYS A 101 4.12 -26.08 -17.68
C LYS A 101 4.31 -27.51 -18.24
N GLY A 102 5.38 -28.20 -17.83
CA GLY A 102 5.78 -29.50 -18.38
C GLY A 102 5.05 -30.73 -17.83
N SER A 103 4.33 -30.63 -16.71
CA SER A 103 3.64 -31.79 -16.11
C SER A 103 2.13 -31.82 -16.39
N MET A 104 1.63 -30.94 -17.25
CA MET A 104 0.21 -30.88 -17.62
C MET A 104 0.06 -30.91 -19.15
N GLN A 105 0.72 -31.87 -19.81
CA GLN A 105 0.38 -32.31 -21.16
C GLN A 105 0.35 -33.84 -21.21
N SER A 106 -0.62 -34.33 -21.97
CA SER A 106 -0.93 -35.72 -22.35
C SER A 106 -1.50 -36.64 -21.27
N ASN A 107 -2.81 -36.49 -21.00
CA ASN A 107 -3.73 -37.61 -20.81
C ASN A 107 -5.08 -37.32 -21.50
N ASP A 108 -5.05 -36.80 -22.73
CA ASP A 108 -6.22 -36.82 -23.63
C ASP A 108 -5.81 -37.58 -24.89
N SER A 109 -5.66 -38.89 -24.74
CA SER A 109 -5.66 -39.84 -25.84
C SER A 109 -6.66 -40.93 -25.49
N GLY A 110 -7.92 -40.70 -25.88
CA GLY A 110 -9.02 -41.58 -25.49
C GLY A 110 -10.40 -41.26 -26.06
N PHE A 111 -10.55 -40.87 -27.33
CA PHE A 111 -11.71 -41.30 -28.11
C PHE A 111 -11.36 -41.35 -29.60
N LEU A 112 -11.41 -42.57 -30.14
CA LEU A 112 -11.09 -42.94 -31.52
C LEU A 112 -12.23 -42.56 -32.47
N GLN A 113 -11.84 -42.33 -33.74
CA GLN A 113 -12.58 -42.51 -35.01
C GLN A 113 -14.09 -42.25 -35.03
#